data_AF-A0A0M3J4L0-F1
#
_entry.id   AF-A0A0M3J4L0-F1
#
_cell.length_a   1.000
_cell.length_b   1.000
_cell.length_c   1.000
_cell.angle_alpha   90.00
_cell.angle_beta   90.00
_cell.angle_gamma   90.00
#
_symmetry.space_group_name_H-M   'P 1'
#
loop_
_entity.id
_entity.type
_entity.pdbx_description
1 polymer ?
#
loop_
_entity_poly.entity_id
_entity_poly.type
_entity_poly.pdbx_seq_one_letter_code
_entity_poly.pdbx_strand_id
1 'polypeptide(L)'
;MKLLEANEQIVTLDLKTSTAVKAPQKWQTLDNIINKVNLKLGGINFGLRLETEGAQKSIMNPNRIIVGMDVAHPPAINRRRDEENLVPSIVGYSSNCKKHPLDFIGGYRYARANQEEIADSTITDLMVESMKKFRENRNILPNHIILLRDGISEGQYTYNWDGMRGMLKVIQNEVEQVKSACGQIGGNAYRPHITFVVATKMHNLRLFKKVS
;
A
#
# COMPACT_ATOMS: atom_id res chain seq x y z
N MET A 1 21.36 -5.33 -9.21
CA MET A 1 20.45 -6.51 -9.14
C MET A 1 18.98 -6.13 -9.19
N LYS A 2 18.48 -5.17 -8.39
CA LYS A 2 17.06 -4.75 -8.47
C LYS A 2 16.58 -4.22 -9.83
N LEU A 3 17.45 -3.56 -10.59
CA LEU A 3 17.16 -3.17 -11.97
C LEU A 3 17.00 -4.40 -12.90
N LEU A 4 17.81 -5.44 -12.71
CA LEU A 4 17.70 -6.70 -13.47
C LEU A 4 16.42 -7.45 -13.11
N GLU A 5 16.03 -7.47 -11.83
CA GLU A 5 14.74 -8.04 -11.40
C GLU A 5 13.56 -7.33 -12.09
N ALA A 6 13.63 -6.01 -12.25
CA ALA A 6 12.60 -5.24 -12.93
C ALA A 6 12.58 -5.46 -14.46
N ASN A 7 13.75 -5.52 -15.09
CA ASN A 7 13.87 -5.62 -16.56
C ASN A 7 13.71 -7.06 -17.07
N GLU A 8 14.30 -8.03 -16.38
CA GLU A 8 14.42 -9.43 -16.84
C GLU A 8 13.45 -10.38 -16.13
N GLN A 9 12.66 -9.88 -15.17
CA GLN A 9 11.73 -10.67 -14.35
C GLN A 9 12.39 -11.84 -13.60
N ILE A 10 13.69 -11.72 -13.32
CA ILE A 10 14.45 -12.72 -12.56
C ILE A 10 14.27 -12.46 -11.07
N VAL A 11 13.76 -13.45 -10.34
CA VAL A 11 13.64 -13.38 -8.88
C VAL A 11 15.04 -13.35 -8.25
N THR A 12 15.39 -12.24 -7.57
CA THR A 12 16.69 -12.12 -6.87
C THR A 12 16.51 -12.04 -5.36
N LEU A 13 17.53 -12.41 -4.58
CA LEU A 13 17.61 -12.17 -3.15
C LEU A 13 19.03 -11.72 -2.77
N ASP A 14 19.14 -10.49 -2.27
CA ASP A 14 20.43 -9.93 -1.84
C ASP A 14 20.66 -10.17 -0.35
N LEU A 15 21.85 -10.67 -0.02
CA LEU A 15 22.33 -10.84 1.35
C LEU A 15 23.64 -10.08 1.54
N LYS A 16 23.79 -9.42 2.70
CA LYS A 16 25.11 -8.89 3.08
C LYS A 16 26.07 -10.07 3.27
N THR A 17 27.31 -9.95 2.81
CA THR A 17 28.34 -11.00 2.96
C THR A 17 28.49 -11.43 4.42
N SER A 18 28.48 -10.48 5.36
CA SER A 18 28.56 -10.77 6.79
C SER A 18 27.36 -11.55 7.34
N THR A 19 26.17 -11.35 6.76
CA THR A 19 24.98 -12.14 7.06
C THR A 19 25.09 -13.53 6.45
N ALA A 20 25.51 -13.65 5.19
CA ALA A 20 25.64 -14.92 4.48
C ALA A 20 26.62 -15.87 5.18
N VAL A 21 27.79 -15.38 5.62
CA VAL A 21 28.79 -16.18 6.34
C VAL A 21 28.26 -16.71 7.67
N LYS A 22 27.46 -15.92 8.39
CA LYS A 22 26.95 -16.27 9.73
C LYS A 22 25.62 -17.02 9.70
N ALA A 23 24.87 -16.95 8.59
CA ALA A 23 23.54 -17.53 8.47
C ALA A 23 23.49 -19.03 8.82
N PRO A 24 24.43 -19.89 8.37
CA PRO A 24 24.41 -21.32 8.70
C PRO A 24 24.41 -21.62 10.21
N GLN A 25 24.94 -20.70 11.02
CA GLN A 25 25.03 -20.83 12.48
C GLN A 25 23.88 -20.12 13.22
N LYS A 26 22.99 -19.42 12.51
CA LYS A 26 21.90 -18.62 13.08
C LYS A 26 20.57 -19.03 12.49
N TRP A 27 19.89 -19.96 13.15
CA TRP A 27 18.61 -20.51 12.68
C TRP A 27 17.57 -19.42 12.37
N GLN A 28 17.46 -18.37 13.20
CA GLN A 28 16.52 -17.26 12.94
C GLN A 28 16.85 -16.50 11.65
N THR A 29 18.13 -16.41 11.28
CA THR A 29 18.54 -15.76 10.04
C THR A 29 18.15 -16.60 8.84
N LEU A 30 18.38 -17.92 8.90
CA LEU A 30 17.97 -18.84 7.84
C LEU A 30 16.45 -18.85 7.65
N ASP A 31 15.70 -18.90 8.75
CA ASP A 31 14.24 -18.90 8.71
C ASP A 31 13.71 -17.62 8.02
N ASN A 32 14.24 -16.45 8.38
CA ASN A 32 13.91 -15.19 7.70
C ASN A 32 14.28 -15.17 6.20
N ILE A 33 15.38 -15.82 5.82
CA ILE A 33 15.79 -15.95 4.41
C ILE A 33 14.80 -16.82 3.66
N ILE A 34 14.48 -18.01 4.19
CA ILE A 34 13.54 -18.96 3.59
C ILE A 34 12.15 -18.31 3.46
N ASN A 35 11.69 -17.62 4.50
CA ASN A 35 10.43 -16.89 4.47
C ASN A 35 10.37 -15.85 3.34
N LYS A 36 11.47 -15.15 3.04
CA LYS A 36 11.54 -14.20 1.92
C LYS A 36 11.60 -14.90 0.56
N VAL A 37 12.31 -16.02 0.46
CA VAL A 37 12.39 -16.80 -0.78
C VAL A 37 11.03 -17.38 -1.12
N ASN A 38 10.35 -18.01 -0.15
CA ASN A 38 9.04 -18.62 -0.36
C ASN A 38 8.02 -17.60 -0.88
N LEU A 39 7.95 -16.40 -0.27
CA LEU A 39 7.06 -15.32 -0.74
C LEU A 39 7.38 -14.86 -2.16
N LYS A 40 8.66 -14.75 -2.53
CA LYS A 40 9.07 -14.35 -3.89
C LYS A 40 8.75 -15.39 -4.95
N LEU A 41 8.74 -16.66 -4.56
CA LEU A 41 8.30 -17.78 -5.40
C LEU A 41 6.77 -17.95 -5.41
N GLY A 42 6.03 -17.07 -4.74
CA GLY A 42 4.56 -17.08 -4.70
C GLY A 42 3.94 -17.99 -3.64
N GLY A 43 4.75 -18.52 -2.71
CA GLY A 43 4.27 -19.27 -1.56
C GLY A 43 3.67 -18.38 -0.47
N ILE A 44 2.94 -18.99 0.46
CA ILE A 44 2.34 -18.34 1.64
C ILE A 44 2.97 -18.95 2.88
N ASN A 45 3.59 -18.14 3.74
CA ASN A 45 4.27 -18.64 4.95
C ASN A 45 3.31 -18.95 6.10
N PHE A 46 2.27 -18.13 6.28
CA PHE A 46 1.40 -18.19 7.45
C PHE A 46 -0.07 -18.15 7.06
N GLY A 47 -0.86 -19.00 7.72
CA GLY A 47 -2.31 -18.87 7.75
C GLY A 47 -2.76 -17.83 8.77
N LEU A 48 -3.92 -17.22 8.57
CA LEU A 48 -4.52 -16.28 9.50
C LEU A 48 -5.66 -16.96 10.26
N ARG A 49 -5.64 -16.90 11.60
CA ARG A 49 -6.75 -17.29 12.48
C ARG A 49 -7.12 -16.11 13.36
N LEU A 50 -8.31 -15.57 13.16
CA LEU A 50 -8.85 -14.46 13.94
C LEU A 50 -9.71 -14.96 15.10
N GLU A 51 -9.87 -14.11 16.11
CA GLU A 51 -10.57 -14.43 17.37
C GLU A 51 -12.05 -14.76 17.15
N THR A 52 -12.66 -14.17 16.13
CA THR A 52 -14.08 -14.39 15.80
C THR A 52 -14.25 -14.92 14.39
N GLU A 53 -15.25 -15.78 14.21
CA GLU A 53 -15.62 -16.33 12.91
C GLU A 53 -16.07 -15.21 11.94
N GLY A 54 -16.75 -14.18 12.46
CA GLY A 54 -17.15 -13.01 11.67
C GLY A 54 -15.95 -12.27 11.09
N ALA A 55 -14.91 -12.01 11.89
CA ALA A 55 -13.68 -11.38 11.41
C ALA A 55 -12.96 -12.27 10.39
N GLN A 56 -12.89 -13.58 10.65
CA GLN A 56 -12.30 -14.56 9.73
C GLN A 56 -12.99 -14.53 8.37
N LYS A 57 -14.33 -14.63 8.34
CA LYS A 57 -15.14 -14.56 7.11
C LYS A 57 -14.97 -13.22 6.38
N SER A 58 -14.83 -12.13 7.13
CA SER A 58 -14.64 -10.79 6.59
C SER A 58 -13.33 -10.66 5.82
N ILE A 59 -12.20 -11.12 6.39
CA ILE A 59 -10.88 -11.07 5.73
C ILE A 59 -10.75 -12.10 4.61
N MET A 60 -11.33 -13.28 4.78
CA MET A 60 -11.27 -14.35 3.77
C MET A 60 -12.31 -14.20 2.65
N ASN A 61 -13.08 -13.11 2.62
CA ASN A 61 -14.11 -12.88 1.61
C ASN A 61 -13.47 -12.77 0.21
N PRO A 62 -13.82 -13.66 -0.75
CA PRO A 62 -13.23 -13.65 -2.09
C PRO A 62 -13.60 -12.42 -2.92
N ASN A 63 -14.66 -11.70 -2.56
CA ASN A 63 -15.15 -10.51 -3.28
C ASN A 63 -14.57 -9.21 -2.72
N ARG A 64 -13.65 -9.30 -1.76
CA ARG A 64 -13.01 -8.14 -1.14
C ARG A 64 -11.58 -7.97 -1.62
N ILE A 65 -11.28 -6.75 -2.05
CA ILE A 65 -9.90 -6.31 -2.28
C ILE A 65 -9.45 -5.44 -1.11
N ILE A 66 -8.26 -5.73 -0.60
CA ILE A 66 -7.56 -4.94 0.40
C ILE A 66 -6.32 -4.39 -0.29
N VAL A 67 -6.18 -3.07 -0.24
CA VAL A 67 -5.05 -2.35 -0.84
C VAL A 67 -4.40 -1.52 0.26
N GLY A 68 -3.11 -1.76 0.51
CA GLY A 68 -2.27 -0.87 1.30
C GLY A 68 -1.53 0.08 0.38
N MET A 69 -1.49 1.37 0.70
CA MET A 69 -0.64 2.33 0.01
C MET A 69 0.09 3.24 0.99
N ASP A 70 1.25 3.70 0.54
CA ASP A 70 2.05 4.73 1.20
C ASP A 70 2.58 5.70 0.12
N VAL A 71 2.73 6.97 0.49
CA VAL A 71 3.21 8.00 -0.41
C VAL A 71 4.41 8.68 0.22
N ALA A 72 5.54 8.58 -0.47
CA ALA A 72 6.76 9.28 -0.12
C ALA A 72 6.91 10.53 -0.98
N HIS A 73 6.83 11.70 -0.36
CA HIS A 73 7.11 12.98 -0.99
C HIS A 73 8.60 13.33 -0.87
N PRO A 74 9.20 13.99 -1.87
CA PRO A 74 10.55 14.52 -1.74
C PRO A 74 10.63 15.57 -0.63
N PRO A 75 11.80 15.73 0.03
CA PRO A 75 11.98 16.72 1.08
C PRO A 75 11.57 18.13 0.63
N ALA A 76 11.05 18.92 1.56
CA ALA A 76 10.88 20.36 1.36
C ALA A 76 12.24 21.04 1.39
N ILE A 77 12.99 20.99 0.29
CA ILE A 77 14.08 21.94 0.04
C ILE A 77 13.46 23.35 0.06
N ASN A 78 14.18 24.39 0.48
CA ASN A 78 13.71 25.79 0.53
C ASN A 78 13.10 26.24 -0.81
N ARG A 79 11.79 26.00 -0.97
CA ARG A 79 11.04 26.14 -2.23
C ARG A 79 10.71 27.61 -2.46
N ARG A 80 11.08 28.15 -3.62
CA ARG A 80 10.36 29.30 -4.19
C ARG A 80 9.02 28.77 -4.72
N ARG A 81 7.95 29.55 -4.55
CA ARG A 81 6.57 29.16 -4.88
C ARG A 81 6.35 28.82 -6.37
N ASP A 82 7.30 29.21 -7.23
CA ASP A 82 7.17 29.21 -8.68
C ASP A 82 8.09 28.19 -9.41
N GLU A 83 8.83 27.35 -8.69
CA GLU A 83 9.66 26.30 -9.32
C GLU A 83 8.87 24.98 -9.45
N GLU A 84 8.80 24.44 -10.68
CA GLU A 84 8.21 23.12 -10.91
C GLU A 84 8.97 22.05 -10.11
N ASN A 85 8.22 21.23 -9.38
CA ASN A 85 8.79 20.17 -8.56
C ASN A 85 9.32 19.05 -9.48
N LEU A 86 10.61 19.12 -9.84
CA LEU A 86 11.26 18.17 -10.77
C LEU A 86 11.39 16.76 -10.19
N VAL A 87 11.30 16.61 -8.86
CA VAL A 87 11.37 15.31 -8.19
C VAL A 87 9.95 14.78 -7.96
N PRO A 88 9.57 13.62 -8.54
CA PRO A 88 8.25 13.06 -8.35
C PRO A 88 8.08 12.48 -6.94
N SER A 89 6.85 12.40 -6.48
CA SER A 89 6.50 11.56 -5.33
C SER A 89 6.43 10.10 -5.75
N ILE A 90 6.54 9.19 -4.79
CA ILE A 90 6.46 7.75 -5.04
C ILE A 90 5.26 7.20 -4.28
N VAL A 91 4.35 6.56 -5.01
CA VAL A 91 3.24 5.80 -4.44
C VAL A 91 3.64 4.33 -4.41
N GLY A 92 3.91 3.79 -3.22
CA GLY A 92 4.11 2.37 -2.99
C GLY A 92 2.79 1.71 -2.64
N TYR A 93 2.51 0.52 -3.18
CA TYR A 93 1.27 -0.18 -2.88
C TYR A 93 1.43 -1.69 -2.81
N SER A 94 0.45 -2.32 -2.17
CA SER A 94 0.27 -3.77 -2.11
C SER A 94 -1.21 -4.10 -2.09
N SER A 95 -1.63 -5.16 -2.78
CA SER A 95 -3.02 -5.58 -2.88
C SER A 95 -3.16 -7.09 -2.89
N ASN A 96 -4.22 -7.62 -2.29
CA ASN A 96 -4.54 -9.05 -2.36
C ASN A 96 -5.26 -9.43 -3.66
N CYS A 97 -4.81 -8.93 -4.82
CA CYS A 97 -5.50 -9.15 -6.09
C CYS A 97 -5.33 -10.57 -6.68
N LYS A 98 -4.55 -11.43 -6.04
CA LYS A 98 -4.41 -12.83 -6.46
C LYS A 98 -5.56 -13.70 -5.97
N LYS A 99 -5.56 -14.98 -6.40
CA LYS A 99 -6.61 -15.96 -6.08
C LYS A 99 -6.82 -16.16 -4.58
N HIS A 100 -5.75 -16.22 -3.79
CA HIS A 100 -5.84 -16.41 -2.35
C HIS A 100 -5.99 -15.06 -1.61
N PRO A 101 -6.95 -14.89 -0.68
CA PRO A 101 -7.18 -13.62 0.03
C PRO A 101 -5.99 -13.07 0.85
N LEU A 102 -5.06 -13.94 1.24
CA LEU A 102 -3.84 -13.59 1.98
C LEU A 102 -2.59 -13.42 1.09
N ASP A 103 -2.72 -13.60 -0.23
CA ASP A 103 -1.60 -13.44 -1.16
C ASP A 103 -1.60 -12.01 -1.71
N PHE A 104 -0.64 -11.22 -1.22
CA PHE A 104 -0.48 -9.82 -1.56
C PHE A 104 0.66 -9.62 -2.56
N ILE A 105 0.38 -8.86 -3.61
CA ILE A 105 1.39 -8.37 -4.55
C ILE A 105 1.32 -6.85 -4.65
N GLY A 106 2.45 -6.25 -4.96
CA GLY A 106 2.58 -4.81 -4.92
C GLY A 106 3.60 -4.29 -5.91
N GLY A 107 3.76 -2.97 -5.89
CA GLY A 107 4.68 -2.26 -6.73
C GLY A 107 4.77 -0.80 -6.30
N TYR A 108 5.30 0.02 -7.19
CA TYR A 108 5.33 1.45 -6.99
C TYR A 108 5.10 2.19 -8.30
N ARG A 109 4.71 3.45 -8.18
CA ARG A 109 4.54 4.40 -9.28
C ARG A 109 5.14 5.74 -8.90
N TYR A 110 5.73 6.41 -9.87
CA TYR A 110 6.04 7.84 -9.73
C TYR A 110 4.75 8.62 -9.96
N ALA A 111 4.54 9.65 -9.15
CA ALA A 111 3.37 10.49 -9.18
C ALA A 111 3.78 11.96 -9.13
N ARG A 112 3.08 12.78 -9.90
CA ARG A 112 3.13 14.23 -9.72
C ARG A 112 2.38 14.59 -8.45
N ALA A 113 3.05 15.31 -7.56
CA ALA A 113 2.43 15.82 -6.34
C ALA A 113 2.35 17.34 -6.38
N ASN A 114 1.24 17.87 -5.89
CA ASN A 114 1.11 19.27 -5.52
C ASN A 114 1.06 19.34 -3.99
N GLN A 115 2.18 19.75 -3.38
CA GLN A 115 2.40 19.60 -1.94
C GLN A 115 2.29 18.12 -1.52
N GLU A 116 1.29 17.79 -0.70
CA GLU A 116 1.02 16.45 -0.16
C GLU A 116 -0.03 15.69 -0.99
N GLU A 117 -0.65 16.34 -1.96
CA GLU A 117 -1.72 15.77 -2.78
C GLU A 117 -1.14 15.16 -4.06
N ILE A 118 -1.49 13.91 -4.35
CA ILE A 118 -1.24 13.31 -5.67
C ILE A 118 -2.15 13.99 -6.69
N ALA A 119 -1.54 14.73 -7.63
CA ALA A 119 -2.24 15.66 -8.51
C ALA A 119 -2.58 15.06 -9.90
N ASP A 120 -2.10 13.85 -10.19
CA ASP A 120 -2.37 13.13 -11.43
C ASP A 120 -3.25 11.89 -11.21
N SER A 121 -3.41 11.06 -12.24
CA SER A 121 -4.23 9.85 -12.21
C SER A 121 -3.56 8.65 -11.53
N THR A 122 -2.40 8.79 -10.89
CA THR A 122 -1.59 7.64 -10.45
C THR A 122 -2.37 6.67 -9.55
N ILE A 123 -3.17 7.17 -8.61
CA ILE A 123 -3.98 6.31 -7.73
C ILE A 123 -5.10 5.66 -8.52
N THR A 124 -5.72 6.39 -9.45
CA THR A 124 -6.74 5.85 -10.37
C THR A 124 -6.18 4.67 -11.15
N ASP A 125 -5.03 4.85 -11.80
CA ASP A 125 -4.41 3.84 -12.67
C ASP A 125 -3.99 2.59 -11.89
N LEU A 126 -3.42 2.79 -10.69
CA LEU A 126 -3.04 1.74 -9.76
C LEU A 126 -4.24 0.91 -9.30
N MET A 127 -5.36 1.58 -8.97
CA MET A 127 -6.58 0.91 -8.57
C MET A 127 -7.22 0.15 -9.73
N VAL A 128 -7.21 0.70 -10.94
CA VAL A 128 -7.65 0.00 -12.16
C VAL A 128 -6.81 -1.25 -12.38
N GLU A 129 -5.48 -1.16 -12.31
CA GLU A 129 -4.58 -2.30 -12.46
C GLU A 129 -4.84 -3.38 -11.41
N SER A 130 -4.98 -2.98 -10.14
CA SER A 130 -5.24 -3.91 -9.03
C SER A 130 -6.59 -4.62 -9.19
N MET A 131 -7.63 -3.91 -9.59
CA MET A 131 -8.96 -4.50 -9.83
C MET A 131 -9.03 -5.35 -11.11
N LYS A 132 -8.25 -5.02 -12.16
CA LYS A 132 -8.10 -5.86 -13.35
C LYS A 132 -7.46 -7.20 -12.99
N LYS A 133 -6.32 -7.18 -12.29
CA LYS A 133 -5.66 -8.41 -11.78
C LYS A 133 -6.59 -9.20 -10.87
N PHE A 134 -7.36 -8.52 -10.02
CA PHE A 134 -8.36 -9.17 -9.17
C PHE A 134 -9.41 -9.92 -10.00
N ARG A 135 -9.95 -9.27 -11.04
CA ARG A 135 -10.91 -9.88 -11.96
C ARG A 135 -10.33 -11.04 -12.74
N GLU A 136 -9.09 -10.92 -13.21
CA GLU A 136 -8.39 -12.01 -13.91
C GLU A 136 -8.18 -13.23 -13.00
N ASN A 137 -7.82 -13.02 -11.73
CA ASN A 137 -7.53 -14.11 -10.81
C ASN A 137 -8.77 -14.73 -10.13
N ARG A 138 -9.86 -13.97 -10.01
CA ARG A 138 -11.07 -14.37 -9.26
C ARG A 138 -12.34 -14.44 -10.10
N ASN A 139 -12.29 -14.02 -11.37
CA ASN A 139 -13.42 -13.94 -12.30
C ASN A 139 -14.58 -13.04 -11.85
N ILE A 140 -14.30 -12.10 -10.95
CA ILE A 140 -15.29 -11.17 -10.38
C ILE A 140 -14.67 -9.80 -10.13
N LEU A 141 -15.45 -8.73 -10.16
CA LEU A 141 -15.03 -7.43 -9.63
C LEU A 141 -15.28 -7.38 -8.11
N PRO A 142 -14.42 -6.71 -7.33
CA PRO A 142 -14.60 -6.63 -5.89
C PRO A 142 -15.85 -5.83 -5.53
N ASN A 143 -16.71 -6.33 -4.64
CA ASN A 143 -17.86 -5.55 -4.17
C ASN A 143 -17.54 -4.69 -2.94
N HIS A 144 -16.35 -4.88 -2.36
CA HIS A 144 -15.84 -4.12 -1.23
C HIS A 144 -14.34 -3.86 -1.41
N ILE A 145 -13.95 -2.60 -1.38
CA ILE A 145 -12.58 -2.10 -1.42
C ILE A 145 -12.22 -1.59 -0.02
N ILE A 146 -11.17 -2.15 0.59
CA ILE A 146 -10.56 -1.60 1.81
C ILE A 146 -9.23 -0.97 1.41
N LEU A 147 -9.08 0.32 1.65
CA LEU A 147 -7.85 1.06 1.40
C LEU A 147 -7.19 1.41 2.75
N LEU A 148 -5.96 0.95 2.95
CA LEU A 148 -5.13 1.26 4.10
C LEU A 148 -4.07 2.27 3.66
N ARG A 149 -4.17 3.51 4.10
CA ARG A 149 -3.26 4.60 3.75
C ARG A 149 -2.34 4.92 4.92
N ASP A 150 -1.05 4.62 4.80
CA ASP A 150 -0.02 5.03 5.77
C ASP A 150 0.39 6.48 5.54
N GLY A 151 1.07 7.14 6.47
CA GLY A 151 1.88 8.32 6.13
C GLY A 151 1.11 9.63 5.91
N ILE A 152 -0.11 9.77 6.43
CA ILE A 152 -0.75 11.08 6.58
C ILE A 152 -0.48 11.59 8.00
N SER A 153 0.49 12.50 8.14
CA SER A 153 0.81 13.15 9.41
C SER A 153 0.19 14.55 9.49
N GLU A 154 -0.22 14.99 10.68
CA GLU A 154 -0.69 16.36 10.91
C GLU A 154 0.37 17.40 10.52
N GLY A 155 1.66 17.05 10.69
CA GLY A 155 2.82 17.88 10.39
C GLY A 155 2.96 18.28 8.91
N GLN A 156 2.47 17.43 8.00
CA GLN A 156 2.48 17.68 6.56
C GLN A 156 1.50 18.80 6.13
N TYR A 157 0.49 19.09 6.96
CA TYR A 157 -0.56 20.09 6.66
C TYR A 157 -0.44 21.38 7.50
N THR A 158 0.63 21.51 8.30
CA THR A 158 0.84 22.60 9.28
C THR A 158 0.94 24.00 8.67
N TYR A 159 1.02 24.14 7.34
CA TYR A 159 1.15 25.44 6.70
C TYR A 159 -0.12 26.30 6.70
N ASN A 160 -1.29 25.72 7.03
CA ASN A 160 -2.53 26.47 7.22
C ASN A 160 -3.08 26.17 8.62
N TRP A 161 -3.65 27.18 9.29
CA TRP A 161 -4.17 27.17 10.68
C TRP A 161 -5.19 26.05 11.04
N ASP A 162 -5.49 25.14 10.11
CA ASP A 162 -6.37 23.99 10.31
C ASP A 162 -5.79 22.74 9.62
N GLY A 163 -4.81 22.09 10.25
CA GLY A 163 -4.15 20.88 9.73
C GLY A 163 -5.13 19.72 9.43
N MET A 164 -6.29 19.71 10.10
CA MET A 164 -7.36 18.73 9.84
C MET A 164 -8.01 18.94 8.47
N ARG A 165 -8.19 20.19 8.01
CA ARG A 165 -8.73 20.49 6.68
C ARG A 165 -7.80 20.06 5.55
N GLY A 166 -6.49 20.21 5.74
CA GLY A 166 -5.49 19.80 4.75
C GLY A 166 -5.51 18.28 4.53
N MET A 167 -5.49 17.51 5.62
CA MET A 167 -5.61 16.06 5.58
C MET A 167 -6.90 15.62 4.88
N LEU A 168 -8.04 16.22 5.26
CA LEU A 168 -9.34 15.86 4.68
C LEU A 168 -9.36 16.09 3.17
N LYS A 169 -8.73 17.17 2.67
CA LYS A 169 -8.64 17.45 1.24
C LYS A 169 -7.88 16.36 0.49
N VAL A 170 -6.73 15.91 1.01
CA VAL A 170 -5.95 14.83 0.37
C VAL A 170 -6.76 13.54 0.35
N ILE A 171 -7.37 13.16 1.48
CA ILE A 171 -8.21 11.97 1.55
C ILE A 171 -9.37 12.05 0.55
N GLN A 172 -10.04 13.20 0.45
CA GLN A 172 -11.13 13.40 -0.51
C GLN A 172 -10.65 13.20 -1.95
N ASN A 173 -9.51 13.80 -2.32
CA ASN A 173 -8.93 13.62 -3.64
C ASN A 173 -8.56 12.15 -3.93
N GLU A 174 -7.89 11.47 -3.00
CA GLU A 174 -7.53 10.05 -3.15
C GLU A 174 -8.79 9.16 -3.27
N VAL A 175 -9.84 9.43 -2.49
CA VAL A 175 -11.13 8.74 -2.58
C VAL A 175 -11.82 8.97 -3.93
N GLU A 176 -11.81 10.19 -4.46
CA GLU A 176 -12.37 10.47 -5.78
C GLU A 176 -11.60 9.75 -6.90
N GLN A 177 -10.28 9.63 -6.78
CA GLN A 177 -9.48 8.81 -7.71
C GLN A 177 -9.87 7.33 -7.64
N VAL A 178 -10.10 6.77 -6.45
CA VAL A 178 -10.60 5.39 -6.30
C VAL A 178 -11.97 5.22 -6.94
N LYS A 179 -12.88 6.19 -6.78
CA LYS A 179 -14.21 6.18 -7.43
C LYS A 179 -14.09 6.28 -8.95
N SER A 180 -13.18 7.10 -9.46
CA SER A 180 -12.88 7.20 -10.88
C SER A 180 -12.43 5.84 -11.44
N ALA A 181 -11.53 5.14 -10.73
CA ALA A 181 -11.08 3.80 -11.10
C ALA A 181 -12.24 2.79 -11.17
N CYS A 182 -13.19 2.88 -10.23
CA CYS A 182 -14.41 2.07 -10.25
C CYS A 182 -15.24 2.36 -11.51
N GLY A 183 -15.44 3.63 -11.83
CA GLY A 183 -16.14 4.05 -13.05
C GLY A 183 -15.48 3.53 -14.33
N GLN A 184 -14.15 3.56 -14.40
CA GLN A 184 -13.41 3.06 -15.57
C GLN A 184 -13.52 1.54 -15.75
N ILE A 185 -13.51 0.75 -14.67
CA ILE A 185 -13.48 -0.71 -14.78
C ILE A 185 -14.87 -1.36 -14.88
N GLY A 186 -15.87 -0.77 -14.23
CA GLY A 186 -17.21 -1.36 -14.10
C GLY A 186 -18.34 -0.45 -14.60
N GLY A 187 -18.02 0.73 -15.13
CA GLY A 187 -19.00 1.71 -15.59
C GLY A 187 -19.76 2.42 -14.46
N ASN A 188 -20.76 3.22 -14.84
CA ASN A 188 -21.53 4.04 -13.91
C ASN A 188 -22.41 3.24 -12.93
N ALA A 189 -22.74 1.99 -13.26
CA ALA A 189 -23.54 1.13 -12.37
C ALA A 189 -22.69 0.45 -11.28
N TYR A 190 -21.37 0.35 -11.48
CA TYR A 190 -20.49 -0.30 -10.51
C TYR A 190 -20.15 0.67 -9.37
N ARG A 191 -20.68 0.35 -8.19
CA ARG A 191 -20.55 1.15 -6.95
C ARG A 191 -20.19 0.23 -5.79
N PRO A 192 -18.94 -0.28 -5.72
CA PRO A 192 -18.52 -1.10 -4.60
C PRO A 192 -18.52 -0.30 -3.31
N HIS A 193 -18.65 -0.99 -2.17
CA HIS A 193 -18.45 -0.36 -0.88
C HIS A 193 -16.96 0.00 -0.70
N ILE A 194 -16.66 1.23 -0.29
CA ILE A 194 -15.29 1.70 -0.10
C ILE A 194 -15.09 2.03 1.39
N THR A 195 -14.15 1.34 2.02
CA THR A 195 -13.67 1.65 3.37
C THR A 195 -12.27 2.24 3.25
N PHE A 196 -12.10 3.49 3.67
CA PHE A 196 -10.80 4.17 3.67
C PHE A 196 -10.30 4.30 5.10
N VAL A 197 -9.14 3.73 5.40
CA VAL A 197 -8.53 3.74 6.74
C VAL A 197 -7.18 4.44 6.65
N VAL A 198 -7.04 5.53 7.40
CA VAL A 198 -5.75 6.21 7.57
C VAL A 198 -5.05 5.62 8.80
N ALA A 199 -3.83 5.14 8.60
CA ALA A 199 -2.99 4.63 9.67
C ALA A 199 -1.81 5.59 9.88
N THR A 200 -1.75 6.25 11.04
CA THR A 200 -0.65 7.14 11.40
C THR A 200 0.23 6.46 12.44
N LYS A 201 1.46 6.08 12.06
CA LYS A 201 2.42 5.43 12.97
C LYS A 201 3.26 6.43 13.79
N MET A 202 3.47 7.63 13.25
CA MET A 202 4.26 8.68 13.89
C MET A 202 3.34 9.68 14.58
N HIS A 203 2.96 9.36 15.82
CA HIS A 203 2.17 10.25 16.68
C HIS A 203 2.75 10.34 18.10
N ASN A 204 2.36 11.37 18.84
CA ASN A 204 2.84 11.60 20.21
C ASN A 204 2.05 10.86 21.29
N LEU A 205 0.98 10.14 20.94
CA LEU A 205 0.27 9.29 21.89
C LEU A 205 1.18 8.15 22.40
N ARG A 206 1.21 7.95 23.72
CA ARG A 206 1.91 6.86 24.40
C ARG A 206 0.94 6.19 25.35
N LEU A 207 0.84 4.87 25.26
CA LEU A 207 0.03 4.04 26.16
C LEU A 207 0.97 3.30 27.11
N PHE A 208 0.77 3.45 28.41
CA PHE A 208 1.54 2.76 29.45
C PHE A 208 0.62 1.83 30.23
N LYS A 209 1.13 0.65 30.60
CA LYS A 209 0.41 -0.25 31.50
C LYS A 209 0.23 0.47 32.85
N LYS A 210 -0.98 0.47 33.39
CA LYS A 210 -1.22 0.93 34.76
C LYS A 210 -0.39 0.06 35.72
N VAL A 211 0.54 0.67 36.44
CA VAL A 211 1.29 0.00 37.51
C VAL A 211 0.32 -0.20 38.66
N SER A 212 0.07 -1.46 39.01
CA SER A 212 -0.69 -1.89 40.19
C SER A 212 0.21 -1.96 41.41
#